data_AF-A0A088E4F5-F1
#
_entry.id   AF-A0A088E4F5-F1
#
_cell.length_a   1.000
_cell.length_b   1.000
_cell.length_c   1.000
_cell.angle_alpha   90.00
_cell.angle_beta   90.00
_cell.angle_gamma   90.00
#
_symmetry.space_group_name_H-M   'P 1'
#
loop_
_entity.id
_entity.type
_entity.pdbx_description
1 polymer ?
#
loop_
_entity_poly.entity_id
_entity_poly.type
_entity_poly.pdbx_seq_one_letter_code
_entity_poly.pdbx_strand_id
1 'polypeptide(L)'
;MSSSQSSNQIHYTNKEAWEEYLNKLKELLSIVSGIRTLRDRLDRELKRPLSELADNETYLKLLFGGVMFEKGNINYLDKSLAKIVLKLFSVGLSADELARIGNELEGGRDLKKLNVIPKSYETTPFMKNLEGLWISLSNVLQIRDLNAREYGVDSLSTAFTDLINTMGPLLPTYNELSFFIYSLSGAPRFYINEEYPEFSKSDTFQPIDNFKITLETILRDPLGRDQFSIVGVKSSPGRSIINSLDLMFDIFAILRK
;
A
#
# COMPACT_ATOMS: atom_id res chain seq x y z
N MET A 1 12.60 44.78 -20.34
CA MET A 1 11.90 43.48 -20.35
C MET A 1 12.49 42.66 -19.24
N SER A 2 11.73 42.52 -18.16
CA SER A 2 12.14 41.87 -16.91
C SER A 2 12.43 40.40 -17.16
N SER A 3 13.61 39.95 -16.74
CA SER A 3 13.98 38.56 -16.59
C SER A 3 12.87 37.80 -15.87
N SER A 4 12.23 36.89 -16.59
CA SER A 4 11.31 35.91 -16.02
C SER A 4 12.03 35.14 -14.93
N GLN A 5 11.36 35.07 -13.79
CA GLN A 5 11.74 34.33 -12.59
C GLN A 5 12.32 32.97 -12.95
N SER A 6 13.43 32.62 -12.32
CA SER A 6 13.97 31.26 -12.26
C SER A 6 12.85 30.31 -11.82
N SER A 7 12.32 29.57 -12.78
CA SER A 7 11.28 28.56 -12.60
C SER A 7 11.71 27.55 -11.53
N ASN A 8 10.77 27.15 -10.67
CA ASN A 8 10.85 25.96 -9.81
C ASN A 8 11.16 24.73 -10.67
N GLN A 9 12.43 24.51 -10.98
CA GLN A 9 12.86 23.44 -11.86
C GLN A 9 12.98 22.20 -11.00
N ILE A 10 12.12 21.21 -11.26
CA ILE A 10 12.15 19.90 -10.58
C ILE A 10 13.58 19.35 -10.64
N HIS A 11 14.16 19.05 -9.48
CA HIS A 11 15.57 18.62 -9.40
C HIS A 11 15.76 17.13 -9.75
N TYR A 12 15.13 16.67 -10.84
CA TYR A 12 15.14 15.26 -11.23
C TYR A 12 16.52 14.74 -11.69
N THR A 13 17.49 15.62 -11.91
CA THR A 13 18.87 15.26 -12.29
C THR A 13 19.80 15.09 -11.09
N ASN A 14 19.34 15.46 -9.88
CA ASN A 14 20.15 15.40 -8.66
C ASN A 14 20.29 13.95 -8.17
N LYS A 15 21.52 13.43 -8.16
CA LYS A 15 21.81 12.05 -7.78
C LYS A 15 21.48 11.76 -6.31
N GLU A 16 21.85 12.65 -5.41
CA GLU A 16 21.61 12.48 -3.96
C GLU A 16 20.11 12.38 -3.63
N ALA A 17 19.28 13.17 -4.31
CA ALA A 17 17.82 13.12 -4.18
C ALA A 17 17.24 11.77 -4.60
N TRP A 18 17.78 11.15 -5.65
CA TRP A 18 17.38 9.80 -6.07
C TRP A 18 17.80 8.75 -5.05
N GLU A 19 19.01 8.85 -4.49
CA GLU A 19 19.46 7.93 -3.45
C GLU A 19 18.57 8.01 -2.21
N GLU A 20 18.22 9.23 -1.76
CA GLU A 20 17.29 9.44 -0.65
C GLU A 20 15.90 8.86 -0.96
N TYR A 21 15.38 9.12 -2.16
CA TYR A 21 14.08 8.63 -2.60
C TYR A 21 14.01 7.10 -2.62
N LEU A 22 15.02 6.43 -3.18
CA LEU A 22 15.06 4.98 -3.17
C LEU A 22 15.21 4.41 -1.76
N ASN A 23 15.92 5.09 -0.85
CA ASN A 23 15.99 4.67 0.55
C ASN A 23 14.62 4.75 1.24
N LYS A 24 13.81 5.79 0.95
CA LYS A 24 12.42 5.87 1.41
C LYS A 24 11.55 4.74 0.84
N LEU A 25 11.74 4.37 -0.43
CA LEU A 25 11.07 3.21 -1.03
C LEU A 25 11.47 1.88 -0.35
N LYS A 26 12.74 1.73 0.05
CA LYS A 26 13.21 0.56 0.82
C LYS A 26 12.56 0.49 2.19
N GLU A 27 12.45 1.62 2.88
CA GLU A 27 11.75 1.69 4.16
C GLU A 27 10.29 1.28 4.00
N LEU A 28 9.61 1.81 2.98
CA LEU A 28 8.23 1.43 2.69
C LEU A 28 8.10 -0.07 2.42
N LEU A 29 9.01 -0.65 1.61
CA LEU A 29 9.01 -2.08 1.33
C LEU A 29 9.17 -2.91 2.61
N SER A 30 10.01 -2.46 3.56
CA SER A 30 10.21 -3.13 4.86
C SER A 30 8.93 -3.13 5.70
N ILE A 31 8.21 -2.01 5.72
CA ILE A 31 6.92 -1.86 6.41
C ILE A 31 5.85 -2.74 5.76
N VAL A 32 5.72 -2.69 4.43
CA VAL A 32 4.76 -3.52 3.68
C VAL A 32 5.02 -5.01 3.94
N SER A 33 6.30 -5.43 3.93
CA SER A 33 6.68 -6.81 4.27
C SER A 33 6.31 -7.15 5.72
N GLY A 34 6.51 -6.23 6.66
CA GLY A 34 6.12 -6.39 8.05
C GLY A 34 4.62 -6.61 8.23
N ILE A 35 3.79 -5.84 7.53
CA ILE A 35 2.32 -5.94 7.58
C ILE A 35 1.84 -7.27 7.00
N ARG A 36 2.47 -7.75 5.93
CA ARG A 36 2.18 -9.08 5.35
C ARG A 36 2.50 -10.19 6.36
N THR A 37 3.67 -10.13 7.00
CA THR A 37 4.03 -11.07 8.07
C THR A 37 3.06 -11.01 9.25
N LEU A 38 2.62 -9.80 9.64
CA LEU A 38 1.62 -9.62 10.68
C LEU A 38 0.29 -10.29 10.32
N ARG A 39 -0.17 -10.14 9.08
CA ARG A 39 -1.36 -10.84 8.57
C ARG A 39 -1.25 -12.35 8.72
N ASP A 40 -0.12 -12.92 8.32
CA ASP A 40 0.10 -14.37 8.40
C ASP A 40 0.23 -14.87 9.85
N ARG A 41 0.76 -14.03 10.75
CA ARG A 41 0.77 -14.30 12.18
C ARG A 41 -0.65 -14.29 12.76
N LEU A 42 -1.43 -13.25 12.46
CA LEU A 42 -2.84 -13.15 12.87
C LEU A 42 -3.63 -14.36 12.40
N ASP A 43 -3.48 -14.75 11.13
CA ASP A 43 -4.15 -15.93 10.58
C ASP A 43 -3.83 -17.20 11.36
N ARG A 44 -2.56 -17.41 11.70
CA ARG A 44 -2.09 -18.61 12.41
C ARG A 44 -2.46 -18.62 13.89
N GLU A 45 -2.47 -17.46 14.53
CA GLU A 45 -2.77 -17.32 15.96
C GLU A 45 -4.28 -17.33 16.22
N LEU A 46 -5.08 -16.72 15.35
CA LEU A 46 -6.55 -16.67 15.51
C LEU A 46 -7.27 -17.93 15.01
N LYS A 47 -6.62 -18.80 14.22
CA LYS A 47 -7.14 -20.13 13.84
C LYS A 47 -7.06 -21.15 14.99
N ARG A 48 -7.60 -20.78 16.15
CA ARG A 48 -7.71 -21.63 17.34
C ARG A 48 -9.12 -21.51 17.90
N PRO A 49 -9.61 -22.52 18.63
CA PRO A 49 -10.89 -22.42 19.32
C PRO A 49 -10.95 -21.18 20.22
N LEU A 50 -12.09 -20.49 20.25
CA LEU A 50 -12.31 -19.34 21.14
C LEU A 50 -12.03 -19.68 22.60
N SER A 51 -12.26 -20.93 23.01
CA SER A 51 -11.91 -21.42 24.34
C SER A 51 -10.44 -21.24 24.70
N GLU A 52 -9.53 -21.38 23.73
CA GLU A 52 -8.09 -21.20 23.91
C GLU A 52 -7.68 -19.72 23.82
N LEU A 53 -8.43 -18.92 23.07
CA LEU A 53 -8.16 -17.50 22.88
C LEU A 53 -8.74 -16.64 24.02
N ALA A 54 -9.69 -17.17 24.78
CA ALA A 54 -10.44 -16.46 25.81
C ALA A 54 -9.59 -15.93 26.98
N ASP A 55 -8.39 -16.49 27.19
CA ASP A 55 -7.47 -16.03 28.23
C ASP A 55 -6.54 -14.90 27.75
N ASN A 56 -6.56 -14.56 26.47
CA ASN A 56 -5.75 -13.49 25.90
C ASN A 56 -6.60 -12.28 25.51
N GLU A 57 -6.51 -11.22 26.31
CA GLU A 57 -7.26 -9.98 26.10
C GLU A 57 -7.02 -9.35 24.73
N THR A 58 -5.80 -9.47 24.18
CA THR A 58 -5.47 -8.95 22.85
C THR A 58 -6.28 -9.68 21.77
N TYR A 59 -6.33 -11.01 21.79
CA TYR A 59 -7.12 -11.76 20.82
C TYR A 59 -8.62 -11.49 20.97
N LEU A 60 -9.11 -11.35 22.21
CA LEU A 60 -10.50 -10.95 22.44
C LEU A 60 -10.81 -9.57 21.86
N LYS A 61 -9.91 -8.58 22.02
CA LYS A 61 -10.06 -7.26 21.40
C LYS A 61 -10.06 -7.33 19.87
N LEU A 62 -9.27 -8.22 19.27
CA LEU A 62 -9.22 -8.39 17.82
C LEU A 62 -10.45 -9.08 17.25
N LEU A 63 -11.12 -9.93 18.02
CA LEU A 63 -12.29 -10.68 17.59
C LEU A 63 -13.62 -9.99 17.95
N PHE A 64 -13.67 -9.30 19.09
CA PHE A 64 -14.88 -8.72 19.66
C PHE A 64 -14.79 -7.23 20.00
N GLY A 65 -13.62 -6.60 19.82
CA GLY A 65 -13.44 -5.18 20.13
C GLY A 65 -14.40 -4.32 19.32
N GLY A 66 -15.35 -3.67 20.02
CA GLY A 66 -16.41 -2.84 19.45
C GLY A 66 -17.62 -3.61 18.91
N VAL A 67 -17.87 -4.83 19.40
CA VAL A 67 -19.16 -5.52 19.21
C VAL A 67 -20.24 -4.86 20.05
N MET A 68 -21.43 -4.70 19.47
CA MET A 68 -22.62 -4.18 20.14
C MET A 68 -23.81 -5.13 19.96
N PHE A 69 -24.67 -5.13 20.97
CA PHE A 69 -25.94 -5.85 20.99
C PHE A 69 -27.07 -4.82 20.90
N GLU A 70 -27.75 -4.76 19.75
CA GLU A 70 -28.90 -3.87 19.56
C GLU A 70 -30.12 -4.66 19.11
N LYS A 71 -31.18 -4.65 19.93
CA LYS A 71 -32.50 -5.23 19.61
C LYS A 71 -32.43 -6.69 19.12
N GLY A 72 -31.57 -7.51 19.73
CA GLY A 72 -31.37 -8.91 19.36
C GLY A 72 -30.47 -9.14 18.14
N ASN A 73 -29.86 -8.08 17.59
CA ASN A 73 -28.84 -8.18 16.54
C ASN A 73 -27.46 -7.86 17.10
N ILE A 74 -26.50 -8.71 16.78
CA ILE A 74 -25.10 -8.57 17.20
C ILE A 74 -24.29 -8.15 15.98
N ASN A 75 -23.66 -6.99 16.07
CA ASN A 75 -22.85 -6.46 14.98
C ASN A 75 -21.64 -5.72 15.51
N TYR A 76 -20.66 -5.52 14.63
CA TYR A 76 -19.55 -4.63 14.90
C TYR A 76 -19.97 -3.16 14.71
N LEU A 77 -19.61 -2.30 15.67
CA LEU A 77 -19.62 -0.85 15.48
C LEU A 77 -18.78 -0.46 14.27
N ASP A 78 -19.19 0.61 13.60
CA ASP A 78 -18.38 1.22 12.56
C ASP A 78 -17.02 1.65 13.14
N LYS A 79 -15.96 1.37 12.37
CA LYS A 79 -14.56 1.65 12.75
C LYS A 79 -14.08 0.96 14.04
N SER A 80 -14.77 -0.09 14.49
CA SER A 80 -14.29 -0.93 15.57
C SER A 80 -13.05 -1.73 15.17
N LEU A 81 -12.20 -2.05 16.16
CA LEU A 81 -10.95 -2.78 15.93
C LEU A 81 -11.19 -4.12 15.22
N ALA A 82 -12.14 -4.92 15.70
CA ALA A 82 -12.42 -6.22 15.11
C ALA A 82 -12.93 -6.12 13.66
N LYS A 83 -13.78 -5.12 13.37
CA LYS A 83 -14.23 -4.83 12.00
C LYS A 83 -13.08 -4.39 11.09
N ILE A 84 -12.15 -3.59 11.60
CA ILE A 84 -10.96 -3.17 10.85
C ILE A 84 -10.07 -4.37 10.55
N VAL A 85 -9.82 -5.23 11.53
CA VAL A 85 -9.01 -6.45 11.35
C VAL A 85 -9.65 -7.37 10.32
N LEU A 86 -10.97 -7.61 10.42
CA LEU A 86 -11.70 -8.42 9.44
C LEU A 86 -11.66 -7.79 8.03
N LYS A 87 -11.93 -6.48 7.91
CA LYS A 87 -12.00 -5.76 6.63
C LYS A 87 -10.64 -5.62 5.95
N LEU A 88 -9.56 -5.46 6.71
CA LEU A 88 -8.22 -5.26 6.16
C LEU A 88 -7.46 -6.56 6.03
N PHE A 89 -7.45 -7.41 7.05
CA PHE A 89 -6.65 -8.64 7.07
C PHE A 89 -7.43 -9.89 6.67
N SER A 90 -8.75 -9.82 6.47
CA SER A 90 -9.61 -10.98 6.17
C SER A 90 -9.56 -12.07 7.23
N VAL A 91 -9.27 -11.74 8.50
CA VAL A 91 -9.22 -12.72 9.61
C VAL A 91 -10.15 -12.26 10.72
N GLY A 92 -10.99 -13.16 11.23
CA GLY A 92 -11.87 -12.86 12.37
C GLY A 92 -13.16 -13.67 12.37
N LEU A 93 -14.21 -13.07 12.93
CA LEU A 93 -15.55 -13.66 13.01
C LEU A 93 -16.49 -12.93 12.04
N SER A 94 -17.25 -13.69 11.27
CA SER A 94 -18.33 -13.16 10.43
C SER A 94 -19.51 -12.70 11.28
N ALA A 95 -20.41 -11.91 10.69
CA ALA A 95 -21.65 -11.50 11.36
C ALA A 95 -22.49 -12.71 11.82
N ASP A 96 -22.56 -13.76 11.01
CA ASP A 96 -23.27 -15.00 11.35
C ASP A 96 -22.63 -15.74 12.52
N GLU A 97 -21.29 -15.76 12.59
CA GLU A 97 -20.56 -16.36 13.71
C GLU A 97 -20.74 -15.56 14.99
N LEU A 98 -20.71 -14.23 14.92
CA LEU A 98 -21.00 -13.35 16.05
C LEU A 98 -22.43 -13.56 16.58
N ALA A 99 -23.42 -13.64 15.69
CA ALA A 99 -24.81 -13.90 16.05
C ALA A 99 -24.95 -15.26 16.77
N ARG A 100 -24.31 -16.31 16.24
CA ARG A 100 -24.27 -17.64 16.89
C ARG A 100 -23.61 -17.59 18.26
N ILE A 101 -22.47 -16.92 18.38
CA ILE A 101 -21.75 -16.79 19.65
C ILE A 101 -22.62 -16.08 20.68
N GLY A 102 -23.24 -14.95 20.33
CA GLY A 102 -24.02 -14.24 21.33
C GLY A 102 -25.31 -14.93 21.72
N ASN A 103 -25.96 -15.70 20.83
CA ASN A 103 -27.08 -16.56 21.24
C ASN A 103 -26.65 -17.61 22.29
N GLU A 104 -25.46 -18.19 22.15
CA GLU A 104 -24.92 -19.13 23.14
C GLU A 104 -24.58 -18.44 24.47
N LEU A 105 -24.06 -17.21 24.42
CA LEU A 105 -23.76 -16.41 25.61
C LEU A 105 -25.04 -15.96 26.34
N GLU A 106 -26.08 -15.54 25.60
CA GLU A 106 -27.42 -15.25 26.16
C GLU A 106 -28.06 -16.48 26.80
N GLY A 107 -27.81 -17.66 26.23
CA GLY A 107 -28.16 -18.96 26.82
C GLY A 107 -27.36 -19.34 28.08
N GLY A 108 -26.46 -18.47 28.56
CA GLY A 108 -25.67 -18.66 29.77
C GLY A 108 -24.42 -19.52 29.58
N ARG A 109 -24.02 -19.82 28.34
CA ARG A 109 -22.78 -20.55 28.08
C ARG A 109 -21.57 -19.63 28.24
N ASP A 110 -20.51 -20.16 28.81
CA ASP A 110 -19.21 -19.48 28.90
C ASP A 110 -18.49 -19.51 27.54
N LEU A 111 -17.88 -18.38 27.15
CA LEU A 111 -17.00 -18.26 25.98
C LEU A 111 -15.90 -19.34 25.97
N LYS A 112 -15.38 -19.72 27.15
CA LYS A 112 -14.37 -20.78 27.32
C LYS A 112 -14.87 -22.18 26.95
N LYS A 113 -16.18 -22.34 26.73
CA LYS A 113 -16.82 -23.60 26.32
C LYS A 113 -17.27 -23.57 24.86
N LEU A 114 -16.99 -22.48 24.13
CA LEU A 114 -17.34 -22.34 22.72
C LEU A 114 -16.21 -22.88 21.83
N ASN A 115 -16.53 -23.94 21.08
CA ASN A 115 -15.64 -24.49 20.06
C ASN A 115 -15.84 -23.80 18.69
N VAL A 116 -15.86 -22.47 18.70
CA VAL A 116 -15.88 -21.67 17.47
C VAL A 116 -14.45 -21.32 17.11
N ILE A 117 -14.08 -21.48 15.85
CA ILE A 117 -12.73 -21.17 15.36
C ILE A 117 -12.86 -19.99 14.39
N PRO A 118 -12.26 -18.82 14.69
CA PRO A 118 -12.17 -17.72 13.74
C PRO A 118 -11.54 -18.17 12.42
N LYS A 119 -11.98 -17.56 11.31
CA LYS A 119 -11.58 -17.96 9.96
C LYS A 119 -10.79 -16.87 9.27
N SER A 120 -10.03 -17.28 8.25
CA SER A 120 -9.65 -16.40 7.17
C SER A 120 -10.67 -16.45 6.04
N TYR A 121 -10.88 -15.31 5.43
CA TYR A 121 -11.77 -15.09 4.31
C TYR A 121 -10.96 -14.80 3.04
N GLU A 122 -11.66 -14.47 1.96
CA GLU A 122 -11.03 -14.04 0.72
C GLU A 122 -10.15 -12.81 0.93
N THR A 123 -9.01 -12.79 0.22
CA THR A 123 -8.05 -11.68 0.26
C THR A 123 -8.75 -10.36 -0.05
N THR A 124 -8.61 -9.41 0.86
CA THR A 124 -9.24 -8.10 0.73
C THR A 124 -8.55 -7.26 -0.35
N PRO A 125 -9.23 -6.24 -0.91
CA PRO A 125 -8.59 -5.26 -1.79
C PRO A 125 -7.35 -4.62 -1.15
N PHE A 126 -7.37 -4.40 0.18
CA PHE A 126 -6.23 -3.87 0.91
C PHE A 126 -5.00 -4.78 0.83
N MET A 127 -5.16 -6.07 1.18
CA MET A 127 -4.05 -7.03 1.12
C MET A 127 -3.56 -7.26 -0.31
N LYS A 128 -4.49 -7.28 -1.28
CA LYS A 128 -4.13 -7.39 -2.70
C LYS A 128 -3.28 -6.21 -3.16
N ASN A 129 -3.62 -4.99 -2.75
CA ASN A 129 -2.87 -3.80 -3.11
C ASN A 129 -1.51 -3.74 -2.40
N LEU A 130 -1.44 -4.16 -1.13
CA LEU A 130 -0.16 -4.32 -0.41
C LEU A 130 0.76 -5.35 -1.09
N GLU A 131 0.20 -6.48 -1.55
CA GLU A 131 0.96 -7.49 -2.29
C GLU A 131 1.50 -6.90 -3.60
N GLY A 132 0.64 -6.22 -4.38
CA GLY A 132 1.05 -5.56 -5.61
C GLY A 132 2.15 -4.51 -5.37
N LEU A 133 2.06 -3.79 -4.24
CA LEU A 133 3.03 -2.77 -3.86
C LEU A 133 4.37 -3.43 -3.50
N TRP A 134 4.34 -4.52 -2.75
CA TRP A 134 5.53 -5.30 -2.43
C TRP A 134 6.23 -5.83 -3.69
N ILE A 135 5.48 -6.41 -4.64
CA ILE A 135 6.02 -6.92 -5.91
C ILE A 135 6.65 -5.77 -6.70
N SER A 136 5.93 -4.66 -6.85
CA SER A 136 6.37 -3.53 -7.66
C SER A 136 7.65 -2.89 -7.10
N LEU A 137 7.69 -2.66 -5.78
CA LEU A 137 8.87 -2.08 -5.11
C LEU A 137 10.05 -3.04 -5.08
N SER A 138 9.83 -4.35 -4.87
CA SER A 138 10.89 -5.37 -4.93
C SER A 138 11.57 -5.38 -6.30
N ASN A 139 10.79 -5.25 -7.37
CA ASN A 139 11.31 -5.17 -8.74
C ASN A 139 12.14 -3.90 -8.97
N VAL A 140 11.71 -2.74 -8.44
CA VAL A 140 12.45 -1.47 -8.57
C VAL A 140 13.79 -1.55 -7.85
N LEU A 141 13.78 -2.06 -6.62
CA LEU A 141 14.93 -2.02 -5.73
C LEU A 141 15.91 -3.18 -5.96
N GLN A 142 15.50 -4.18 -6.76
CA GLN A 142 16.25 -5.42 -7.01
C GLN A 142 16.65 -6.16 -5.70
N ILE A 143 15.84 -5.98 -4.65
CA ILE A 143 16.13 -6.54 -3.33
C ILE A 143 15.67 -7.99 -3.30
N ARG A 144 16.60 -8.90 -2.98
CA ARG A 144 16.32 -10.32 -2.74
C ARG A 144 16.16 -10.66 -1.26
N ASP A 145 16.79 -9.86 -0.39
CA ASP A 145 16.76 -10.09 1.06
C ASP A 145 16.53 -8.74 1.76
N LEU A 146 15.45 -8.66 2.51
CA LEU A 146 14.98 -7.45 3.17
C LEU A 146 14.70 -7.76 4.62
N ASN A 147 15.28 -6.97 5.51
CA ASN A 147 14.88 -6.98 6.92
C ASN A 147 13.49 -6.34 7.03
N ALA A 148 12.46 -7.18 7.04
CA ALA A 148 11.08 -6.77 7.26
C ALA A 148 10.95 -6.14 8.65
N ARG A 149 10.17 -5.06 8.76
CA ARG A 149 9.87 -4.47 10.06
C ARG A 149 9.00 -5.44 10.85
N GLU A 150 9.40 -5.73 12.09
CA GLU A 150 8.66 -6.65 12.93
C GLU A 150 7.48 -5.95 13.60
N TYR A 151 6.29 -6.55 13.48
CA TYR A 151 5.09 -6.08 14.17
C TYR A 151 4.51 -7.21 15.03
N GLY A 152 4.21 -6.88 16.28
CA GLY A 152 3.40 -7.70 17.17
C GLY A 152 1.91 -7.61 16.84
N VAL A 153 1.13 -8.55 17.35
CA VAL A 153 -0.34 -8.56 17.19
C VAL A 153 -1.02 -7.37 17.88
N ASP A 154 -0.39 -6.86 18.93
CA ASP A 154 -0.76 -5.63 19.65
C ASP A 154 -0.34 -4.34 18.91
N SER A 155 0.50 -4.44 17.87
CA SER A 155 1.14 -3.31 17.20
C SER A 155 0.43 -2.87 15.91
N LEU A 156 -0.83 -3.26 15.72
CA LEU A 156 -1.61 -2.93 14.52
C LEU A 156 -1.66 -1.43 14.22
N SER A 157 -1.94 -0.61 15.25
CA SER A 157 -2.00 0.85 15.10
C SER A 157 -0.65 1.41 14.62
N THR A 158 0.44 0.92 15.19
CA THR A 158 1.81 1.29 14.79
C THR A 158 2.09 0.90 13.35
N ALA A 159 1.71 -0.31 12.94
CA ALA A 159 1.92 -0.79 11.57
C ALA A 159 1.19 0.09 10.54
N PHE A 160 -0.06 0.50 10.81
CA PHE A 160 -0.78 1.41 9.93
C PHE A 160 -0.23 2.84 9.95
N THR A 161 0.20 3.32 11.13
CA THR A 161 0.80 4.65 11.28
C THR A 161 2.10 4.74 10.49
N ASP A 162 2.97 3.74 10.63
CA ASP A 162 4.20 3.62 9.86
C ASP A 162 3.91 3.60 8.37
N LEU A 163 2.96 2.76 7.93
CA LEU A 163 2.59 2.66 6.52
C LEU A 163 2.14 4.02 5.96
N ILE A 164 1.23 4.72 6.65
CA ILE A 164 0.74 6.04 6.22
C ILE A 164 1.85 7.08 6.22
N ASN A 165 2.67 7.13 7.27
CA ASN A 165 3.72 8.12 7.43
C ASN A 165 4.86 7.93 6.43
N THR A 166 5.12 6.70 5.99
CA THR A 166 6.13 6.43 4.97
C THR A 166 5.56 6.58 3.54
N MET A 167 4.32 6.14 3.27
CA MET A 167 3.71 6.29 1.94
C MET A 167 3.35 7.75 1.60
N GLY A 168 2.81 8.51 2.56
CA GLY A 168 2.31 9.86 2.31
C GLY A 168 3.36 10.77 1.65
N PRO A 169 4.57 10.90 2.23
CA PRO A 169 5.66 11.69 1.65
C PRO A 169 6.20 11.17 0.32
N LEU A 170 5.81 9.98 -0.14
CA LEU A 170 6.18 9.43 -1.44
C LEU A 170 5.15 9.74 -2.54
N LEU A 171 3.99 10.30 -2.22
CA LEU A 171 3.00 10.63 -3.25
C LEU A 171 3.48 11.79 -4.13
N PRO A 172 3.07 11.84 -5.42
CA PRO A 172 3.39 12.92 -6.34
C PRO A 172 3.07 14.33 -5.82
N THR A 173 2.07 14.46 -4.96
CA THR A 173 1.68 15.75 -4.36
C THR A 173 2.73 16.30 -3.38
N TYR A 174 3.55 15.44 -2.78
CA TYR A 174 4.51 15.80 -1.73
C TYR A 174 5.96 15.54 -2.12
N ASN A 175 6.20 14.88 -3.26
CA ASN A 175 7.54 14.47 -3.68
C ASN A 175 7.78 14.76 -5.16
N GLU A 176 8.80 15.59 -5.42
CA GLU A 176 9.17 16.04 -6.76
C GLU A 176 9.57 14.89 -7.70
N LEU A 177 10.28 13.87 -7.19
CA LEU A 177 10.71 12.73 -8.02
C LEU A 177 9.55 11.79 -8.36
N SER A 178 8.59 11.67 -7.45
CA SER A 178 7.35 10.93 -7.70
C SER A 178 6.48 11.69 -8.69
N PHE A 179 6.37 13.01 -8.56
CA PHE A 179 5.71 13.86 -9.55
C PHE A 179 6.35 13.72 -10.94
N PHE A 180 7.68 13.81 -10.98
CA PHE A 180 8.46 13.61 -12.19
C PHE A 180 8.17 12.26 -12.84
N ILE A 181 8.32 11.14 -12.13
CA ILE A 181 8.06 9.82 -12.73
C ILE A 181 6.61 9.69 -13.17
N TYR A 182 5.67 10.22 -12.39
CA TYR A 182 4.24 10.14 -12.70
C TYR A 182 3.87 10.96 -13.95
N SER A 183 4.52 12.11 -14.17
CA SER A 183 4.30 12.94 -15.37
C SER A 183 4.78 12.24 -16.65
N LEU A 184 5.72 11.30 -16.54
CA LEU A 184 6.19 10.46 -17.66
C LEU A 184 5.24 9.30 -17.99
N SER A 185 4.09 9.16 -17.31
CA SER A 185 3.13 8.08 -17.58
C SER A 185 2.50 8.17 -18.97
N GLY A 186 2.42 9.37 -19.54
CA GLY A 186 1.91 9.62 -20.89
C GLY A 186 1.78 11.10 -21.18
N ALA A 187 2.66 11.63 -22.04
CA ALA A 187 2.61 13.02 -22.48
C ALA A 187 3.09 13.17 -23.93
N PRO A 188 2.70 14.25 -24.64
CA PRO A 188 3.30 14.57 -25.93
C PRO A 188 4.82 14.72 -25.82
N ARG A 189 5.56 14.19 -26.80
CA ARG A 189 7.03 14.23 -26.80
C ARG A 189 7.57 15.65 -26.67
N PHE A 190 6.97 16.64 -27.33
CA PHE A 190 7.41 18.04 -27.23
C PHE A 190 7.37 18.55 -25.79
N TYR A 191 6.36 18.17 -25.00
CA TYR A 191 6.23 18.59 -23.60
C TYR A 191 7.34 18.00 -22.74
N ILE A 192 7.61 16.70 -22.91
CA ILE A 192 8.73 16.05 -22.22
C ILE A 192 10.06 16.72 -22.59
N ASN A 193 10.23 17.09 -23.86
CA ASN A 193 11.49 17.68 -24.31
C ASN A 193 11.72 19.09 -23.73
N GLU A 194 10.65 19.86 -23.57
CA GLU A 194 10.69 21.21 -23.01
C GLU A 194 10.90 21.19 -21.48
N GLU A 195 10.12 20.38 -20.76
CA GLU A 195 10.16 20.32 -19.30
C GLU A 195 11.36 19.48 -18.77
N TYR A 196 11.75 18.44 -19.51
CA TYR A 196 12.78 17.48 -19.11
C TYR A 196 13.87 17.35 -20.18
N PRO A 197 14.69 18.39 -20.41
CA PRO A 197 15.66 18.43 -21.51
C PRO A 197 16.74 17.34 -21.45
N GLU A 198 17.08 16.83 -20.26
CA GLU A 198 18.05 15.72 -20.14
C GLU A 198 17.49 14.40 -20.71
N PHE A 199 16.17 14.20 -20.70
CA PHE A 199 15.53 13.06 -21.36
C PHE A 199 15.58 13.13 -22.89
N SER A 200 15.53 14.35 -23.44
CA SER A 200 15.53 14.61 -24.89
C SER A 200 16.77 14.07 -25.61
N LYS A 201 17.87 13.86 -24.87
CA LYS A 201 19.16 13.47 -25.46
C LYS A 201 19.18 12.00 -25.91
N SER A 202 18.38 11.13 -25.30
CA SER A 202 18.55 9.67 -25.45
C SER A 202 17.28 8.85 -25.25
N ASP A 203 16.11 9.46 -24.97
CA ASP A 203 14.87 8.78 -24.55
C ASP A 203 15.05 7.84 -23.34
N THR A 204 16.20 7.96 -22.67
CA THR A 204 16.64 7.12 -21.57
C THR A 204 17.32 8.00 -20.54
N PHE A 205 16.78 7.98 -19.32
CA PHE A 205 17.36 8.67 -18.18
C PHE A 205 17.80 7.66 -17.14
N GLN A 206 19.03 7.83 -16.66
CA GLN A 206 19.63 6.93 -15.67
C GLN A 206 20.27 7.80 -14.57
N PRO A 207 19.49 8.16 -13.53
CA PRO A 207 20.00 9.00 -12.45
C PRO A 207 21.01 8.29 -11.55
N ILE A 208 20.95 6.96 -11.47
CA ILE A 208 21.88 6.11 -10.71
C ILE A 208 22.15 4.79 -11.45
N ASP A 209 23.25 4.13 -11.10
CA ASP A 209 23.82 2.98 -11.85
C ASP A 209 22.86 1.80 -12.06
N ASN A 210 21.82 1.65 -11.22
CA ASN A 210 20.88 0.52 -11.28
C ASN A 210 19.41 0.92 -11.49
N PHE A 211 19.14 2.19 -11.81
CA PHE A 211 17.78 2.67 -12.03
C PHE A 211 17.71 3.42 -13.36
N LYS A 212 17.09 2.79 -14.34
CA LYS A 212 16.95 3.31 -15.71
C LYS A 212 15.47 3.53 -16.01
N ILE A 213 15.14 4.71 -16.52
CA ILE A 213 13.82 5.04 -17.05
C ILE A 213 13.95 5.21 -18.56
N THR A 214 13.08 4.54 -19.31
CA THR A 214 13.04 4.63 -20.77
C THR A 214 11.64 5.03 -21.21
N LEU A 215 11.60 6.00 -22.12
CA LEU A 215 10.37 6.45 -22.77
C LEU A 215 10.14 5.64 -24.04
N GLU A 216 8.90 5.24 -24.23
CA GLU A 216 8.45 4.53 -25.42
C GLU A 216 7.28 5.28 -26.04
N THR A 217 7.16 5.24 -27.36
CA THR A 217 5.98 5.76 -28.05
C THR A 217 4.77 4.89 -27.72
N ILE A 218 3.81 5.46 -27.00
CA ILE A 218 2.52 4.85 -26.67
C ILE A 218 1.55 5.01 -27.84
N LEU A 219 1.48 6.22 -28.40
CA LEU A 219 0.60 6.55 -29.51
C LEU A 219 1.33 7.44 -30.51
N ARG A 220 1.36 7.03 -31.78
CA ARG A 220 1.94 7.83 -32.87
C ARG A 220 0.98 8.92 -33.31
N ASP A 221 1.50 10.09 -33.65
CA ASP A 221 0.72 11.14 -34.31
C ASP A 221 0.19 10.62 -35.66
N PRO A 222 -1.12 10.74 -35.96
CA PRO A 222 -1.71 10.28 -37.22
C PRO A 222 -1.12 10.98 -38.46
N LEU A 223 -0.56 12.17 -38.29
CA LEU A 223 0.08 12.95 -39.35
C LEU A 223 1.58 12.70 -39.46
N GLY A 224 2.12 11.72 -38.71
CA GLY A 224 3.52 11.30 -38.77
C GLY A 224 4.51 12.27 -38.12
N ARG A 225 4.03 13.25 -37.33
CA ARG A 225 4.90 14.24 -36.67
C ARG A 225 5.33 13.71 -35.30
N ASP A 226 6.57 13.21 -35.21
CA ASP A 226 7.06 12.51 -34.02
C ASP A 226 6.92 13.32 -32.71
N GLN A 227 7.16 14.64 -32.75
CA GLN A 227 7.04 15.52 -31.58
C GLN A 227 5.64 15.55 -30.95
N PHE A 228 4.58 15.24 -31.72
CA PHE A 228 3.20 15.17 -31.25
C PHE A 228 2.76 13.77 -30.86
N SER A 229 3.64 12.77 -30.99
CA SER A 229 3.38 11.43 -30.48
C SER A 229 3.34 11.44 -28.96
N ILE A 230 2.47 10.60 -28.39
CA ILE A 230 2.43 10.37 -26.94
C ILE A 230 3.52 9.38 -26.59
N VAL A 231 4.42 9.80 -25.72
CA VAL A 231 5.47 8.97 -25.13
C VAL A 231 5.18 8.72 -23.65
N GLY A 232 5.65 7.61 -23.13
CA GLY A 232 5.62 7.37 -21.70
C GLY A 232 6.38 6.13 -21.28
N VAL A 233 6.43 5.91 -19.97
CA VAL A 233 7.18 4.80 -19.38
C VAL A 233 6.35 3.52 -19.42
N LYS A 234 6.83 2.52 -20.18
CA LYS A 234 6.10 1.25 -20.38
C LYS A 234 6.83 0.04 -19.82
N SER A 235 8.11 -0.19 -20.17
CA SER A 235 8.86 -1.39 -19.74
C SER A 235 10.18 -1.06 -19.02
N SER A 236 10.10 -0.27 -17.94
CA SER A 236 11.28 0.07 -17.12
C SER A 236 10.96 0.10 -15.63
N PRO A 237 11.97 0.09 -14.73
CA PRO A 237 11.80 0.37 -13.30
C PRO A 237 10.91 1.59 -13.00
N GLY A 238 10.92 2.63 -13.84
CA GLY A 238 10.01 3.77 -13.71
C GLY A 238 8.53 3.37 -13.76
N ARG A 239 8.15 2.38 -14.57
CA ARG A 239 6.77 1.87 -14.63
C ARG A 239 6.37 1.20 -13.32
N SER A 240 7.28 0.45 -12.71
CA SER A 240 7.04 -0.18 -11.42
C SER A 240 6.85 0.86 -10.31
N ILE A 241 7.53 2.02 -10.40
CA ILE A 241 7.26 3.13 -9.48
C ILE A 241 5.88 3.73 -9.73
N ILE A 242 5.49 4.01 -10.99
CA ILE A 242 4.13 4.50 -11.31
C ILE A 242 3.06 3.56 -10.73
N ASN A 243 3.19 2.25 -10.98
CA ASN A 243 2.28 1.25 -10.42
C ASN A 243 2.27 1.26 -8.89
N SER A 244 3.43 1.45 -8.25
CA SER A 244 3.51 1.57 -6.79
C SER A 244 2.74 2.79 -6.28
N LEU A 245 2.85 3.93 -6.96
CA LEU A 245 2.12 5.15 -6.60
C LEU A 245 0.60 4.99 -6.75
N ASP A 246 0.14 4.35 -7.84
CA ASP A 246 -1.28 4.04 -8.04
C ASP A 246 -1.82 3.15 -6.89
N LEU A 247 -1.06 2.12 -6.50
CA LEU A 247 -1.42 1.24 -5.38
C LEU A 247 -1.43 1.97 -4.03
N MET A 248 -0.52 2.92 -3.81
CA MET A 248 -0.55 3.77 -2.62
C MET A 248 -1.84 4.59 -2.56
N PHE A 249 -2.28 5.18 -3.68
CA PHE A 249 -3.55 5.91 -3.74
C PHE A 249 -4.75 5.01 -3.41
N ASP A 250 -4.79 3.80 -3.96
CA ASP A 250 -5.87 2.86 -3.68
C ASP A 250 -5.89 2.43 -2.20
N ILE A 251 -4.71 2.21 -1.60
CA ILE A 251 -4.58 1.92 -0.17
C ILE A 251 -5.12 3.09 0.67
N PHE A 252 -4.74 4.32 0.36
CA PHE A 252 -5.28 5.51 1.05
C PHE A 252 -6.80 5.61 0.92
N ALA A 253 -7.35 5.33 -0.26
CA ALA A 253 -8.79 5.34 -0.51
C ALA A 253 -9.53 4.29 0.33
N ILE A 254 -8.91 3.12 0.58
CA ILE A 254 -9.46 2.09 1.46
C ILE A 254 -9.40 2.52 2.93
N LEU A 255 -8.27 3.06 3.38
CA LEU A 255 -8.06 3.46 4.78
C LEU A 255 -8.92 4.66 5.19
N ARG A 256 -9.34 5.51 4.25
CA ARG A 256 -10.25 6.64 4.52
C ARG A 256 -11.71 6.22 4.79
N LYS A 257 -12.11 5.03 4.33
CA LYS A 257 -13.49 4.52 4.42
C LYS A 257 -13.71 3.68 5.67
#